data_AF-A0A536HI39-F1
#
_entry.id   AF-A0A536HI39-F1
#
_cell.length_a   1.000
_cell.length_b   1.000
_cell.length_c   1.000
_cell.angle_alpha   90.00
_cell.angle_beta   90.00
_cell.angle_gamma   90.00
#
_symmetry.space_group_name_H-M   'P 1'
#
loop_
_entity.id
_entity.type
_entity.pdbx_description
1 polymer ?
#
loop_
_entity_poly.entity_id
_entity_poly.type
_entity_poly.pdbx_seq_one_letter_code
_entity_poly.pdbx_strand_id
1 'polypeptide(L)'
;MDHGTLPQVSFMISDGLFSEHPPADIHLGQHEMASIISDLMSSSSWTSSVLFLTYDEGGGFFDHVPPPQVDAYGMGMRVPMLVVSPWVKRGYVSGQLYEHASILKFIERRFGLRSLASMNHQFDTSTPTRYNDAAAGKTAGPPAPPRDGLRFPRSIRFLAERGLPPQFAVRAGGLETS
;
A
#
# COMPACT_ATOMS: atom_id res chain seq x y z
N MET A 1 -2.59 6.97 -20.99
CA MET A 1 -1.33 6.33 -20.50
C MET A 1 -0.34 6.09 -21.64
N ASP A 2 -0.57 6.69 -22.81
CA ASP A 2 -0.14 6.12 -24.10
C ASP A 2 1.13 6.73 -24.67
N HIS A 3 1.63 7.80 -24.03
CA HIS A 3 2.84 8.49 -24.45
C HIS A 3 4.08 8.14 -23.61
N GLY A 4 3.99 7.14 -22.72
CA GLY A 4 5.10 6.73 -21.85
C GLY A 4 5.53 7.82 -20.85
N THR A 5 4.66 8.78 -20.57
CA THR A 5 4.92 9.93 -19.69
C THR A 5 4.50 9.69 -18.24
N LEU A 6 4.05 8.49 -17.90
CA LEU A 6 3.67 8.17 -16.53
C LEU A 6 4.89 8.37 -15.60
N PRO A 7 4.73 9.12 -14.48
CA PRO A 7 5.75 9.18 -13.46
C PRO A 7 6.11 7.79 -12.93
N GLN A 8 7.34 7.64 -12.41
CA GLN A 8 7.82 6.38 -11.83
C GLN A 8 6.93 5.86 -10.69
N VAL A 9 6.26 6.77 -9.97
CA VAL A 9 5.24 6.48 -8.96
C VAL A 9 4.11 7.48 -9.15
N SER A 10 2.88 6.99 -9.24
CA SER A 10 1.67 7.80 -9.33
C SER A 10 0.66 7.31 -8.31
N PHE A 11 0.07 8.24 -7.56
CA PHE A 11 -1.07 7.97 -6.70
C PHE A 11 -2.31 8.53 -7.39
N MET A 12 -3.32 7.68 -7.57
CA MET A 12 -4.62 8.08 -8.08
C MET A 12 -5.63 7.92 -6.96
N ILE A 13 -6.45 8.94 -6.77
CA ILE A 13 -7.52 8.95 -5.78
C ILE A 13 -8.80 9.24 -6.54
N SER A 14 -9.77 8.33 -6.45
CA SER A 14 -11.13 8.53 -6.96
C SER A 14 -11.86 9.53 -6.08
N ASP A 15 -12.56 10.49 -6.69
CA ASP A 15 -13.29 11.53 -5.96
C ASP A 15 -14.80 11.24 -5.89
N GLY A 16 -15.44 11.74 -4.84
CA GLY A 16 -16.88 11.86 -4.68
C GLY A 16 -17.65 10.59 -5.05
N LEU A 17 -18.44 10.69 -6.13
CA LEU A 17 -19.40 9.68 -6.58
C LEU A 17 -18.76 8.35 -7.02
N PHE A 18 -17.48 8.34 -7.36
CA PHE A 18 -16.79 7.14 -7.85
C PHE A 18 -15.86 6.50 -6.82
N SER A 19 -15.78 7.07 -5.61
CA SER A 19 -14.92 6.58 -4.52
C SER A 19 -15.38 5.26 -3.90
N GLU A 20 -16.59 4.81 -4.22
CA GLU A 20 -17.30 3.72 -3.53
C GLU A 20 -17.60 4.00 -2.04
N HIS A 21 -17.29 5.20 -1.53
CA HIS A 21 -17.57 5.56 -0.13
C HIS A 21 -19.08 5.61 0.12
N PRO A 22 -19.61 4.98 1.19
CA PRO A 22 -21.03 5.05 1.51
C PRO A 22 -21.54 6.50 1.64
N PRO A 23 -22.74 6.84 1.12
CA PRO A 23 -23.74 5.95 0.52
C PRO A 23 -23.65 5.86 -1.03
N ALA A 24 -22.49 6.14 -1.63
CA ALA A 24 -22.35 6.14 -3.09
C ALA A 24 -22.63 4.77 -3.71
N ASP A 25 -23.07 4.78 -4.97
CA ASP A 25 -23.29 3.56 -5.74
C ASP A 25 -21.96 2.91 -6.11
N ILE A 26 -21.68 1.74 -5.53
CA ILE A 26 -20.46 0.97 -5.78
C ILE A 26 -20.28 0.63 -7.26
N HIS A 27 -21.35 0.49 -8.03
CA HIS A 27 -21.27 0.13 -9.44
C HIS A 27 -20.55 1.20 -10.27
N LEU A 28 -20.66 2.47 -9.88
CA LEU A 28 -19.99 3.57 -10.57
C LEU A 28 -18.48 3.53 -10.34
N GLY A 29 -18.04 3.33 -9.10
CA GLY A 29 -16.61 3.18 -8.77
C GLY A 29 -15.99 1.93 -9.39
N GLN A 30 -16.70 0.80 -9.34
CA GLN A 30 -16.29 -0.45 -9.98
C GLN A 30 -16.09 -0.27 -11.48
N HIS A 31 -17.01 0.45 -12.15
CA HIS A 31 -16.93 0.72 -13.58
C HIS A 31 -15.74 1.63 -13.93
N GLU A 32 -15.51 2.69 -13.14
CA GLU A 32 -14.36 3.58 -13.35
C GLU A 32 -13.04 2.84 -13.18
N MET A 33 -12.88 2.07 -12.09
CA MET A 33 -11.67 1.29 -11.83
C MET A 33 -11.43 0.22 -12.91
N ALA A 34 -12.50 -0.42 -13.41
CA ALA A 34 -12.39 -1.35 -14.52
C ALA A 34 -11.90 -0.66 -15.80
N SER A 35 -12.35 0.57 -16.08
CA SER A 35 -11.87 1.37 -17.21
C SER A 35 -10.38 1.68 -17.06
N ILE A 36 -9.95 2.19 -15.90
CA ILE A 36 -8.54 2.53 -15.64
C ILE A 36 -7.63 1.30 -15.80
N ILE A 37 -8.06 0.15 -15.28
CA ILE A 37 -7.32 -1.11 -15.43
C ILE A 37 -7.22 -1.51 -16.90
N SER A 38 -8.33 -1.44 -17.64
CA SER A 38 -8.37 -1.76 -19.08
C SER A 38 -7.47 -0.82 -19.89
N ASP A 39 -7.49 0.47 -19.59
CA ASP A 39 -6.65 1.48 -20.24
C ASP A 39 -5.17 1.23 -19.96
N LEU A 40 -4.82 0.92 -18.70
CA LEU A 40 -3.45 0.54 -18.37
C LEU A 40 -3.01 -0.71 -19.15
N MET A 41 -3.85 -1.74 -19.20
CA MET A 41 -3.57 -3.01 -19.86
C MET A 41 -3.42 -2.88 -21.39
N SER A 42 -4.11 -1.92 -22.01
CA SER A 42 -4.03 -1.65 -23.45
C SER A 42 -2.94 -0.63 -23.83
N SER A 43 -2.44 0.13 -22.85
CA SER A 43 -1.41 1.15 -23.09
C SER A 43 -0.02 0.58 -23.37
N SER A 44 0.83 1.42 -23.97
CA SER A 44 2.26 1.15 -24.14
C SER A 44 3.02 0.95 -22.82
N SER A 45 2.46 1.45 -21.70
CA SER A 45 3.09 1.35 -20.37
C SER A 45 2.87 0.00 -19.70
N TRP A 46 1.87 -0.79 -20.14
CA TRP A 46 1.46 -2.06 -19.51
C TRP A 46 2.62 -2.99 -19.18
N THR A 47 3.51 -3.21 -20.15
CA THR A 47 4.65 -4.13 -20.05
C THR A 47 5.68 -3.70 -19.01
N SER A 48 5.56 -2.48 -18.49
CA SER A 48 6.46 -1.84 -17.54
C SER A 48 5.76 -1.33 -16.27
N SER A 49 4.50 -1.70 -16.03
CA SER A 49 3.70 -1.17 -14.92
C SER A 49 3.17 -2.25 -13.97
N VAL A 50 2.97 -1.84 -12.73
CA VAL A 50 2.17 -2.56 -11.73
C VAL A 50 1.17 -1.57 -11.14
N LEU A 51 -0.09 -1.96 -11.10
CA LEU A 51 -1.16 -1.21 -10.48
C LEU A 51 -1.56 -1.90 -9.17
N PHE A 52 -1.62 -1.11 -8.10
CA PHE A 52 -2.16 -1.51 -6.81
C PHE A 52 -3.50 -0.79 -6.65
N LEU A 53 -4.59 -1.54 -6.53
CA LEU A 53 -5.91 -1.03 -6.21
C LEU A 53 -6.24 -1.44 -4.78
N THR A 54 -6.54 -0.45 -3.95
CA THR A 54 -6.85 -0.62 -2.52
C THR A 54 -7.83 0.45 -2.07
N TYR A 55 -8.37 0.27 -0.88
CA TYR A 55 -9.22 1.23 -0.19
C TYR A 55 -8.45 1.87 0.96
N ASP A 56 -8.82 3.08 1.34
CA ASP A 56 -8.26 3.77 2.51
C ASP A 56 -8.83 3.21 3.82
N GLU A 57 -10.11 2.84 3.83
CA GLU A 57 -10.82 2.27 4.97
C GLU A 57 -11.91 1.24 4.57
N GLY A 58 -12.66 0.72 5.55
CA GLY A 58 -13.58 -0.43 5.40
C GLY A 58 -15.07 -0.09 5.23
N GLY A 59 -15.43 1.19 5.10
CA GLY A 59 -16.80 1.72 4.97
C GLY A 59 -17.67 1.58 6.22
N GLY A 60 -17.11 1.14 7.35
CA GLY A 60 -17.88 0.74 8.55
C GLY A 60 -18.67 -0.57 8.38
N PHE A 61 -18.42 -1.33 7.32
CA PHE A 61 -19.04 -2.64 7.10
C PHE A 61 -18.41 -3.72 8.01
N PHE A 62 -19.17 -4.76 8.31
CA PHE A 62 -18.69 -5.85 9.15
C PHE A 62 -17.64 -6.71 8.45
N ASP A 63 -16.52 -6.96 9.14
CA ASP A 63 -15.54 -7.99 8.82
C ASP A 63 -15.43 -8.97 10.00
N HIS A 64 -15.42 -10.27 9.72
CA HIS A 64 -15.37 -11.31 10.73
C HIS A 64 -13.97 -11.56 11.33
N VAL A 65 -12.91 -11.06 10.71
CA VAL A 65 -11.53 -11.24 11.18
C VAL A 65 -11.15 -10.10 12.10
N PRO A 66 -10.87 -10.38 13.38
CA PRO A 66 -10.38 -9.36 14.30
C PRO A 66 -9.07 -8.77 13.78
N PRO A 67 -8.92 -7.43 13.75
CA PRO A 67 -7.67 -6.81 13.32
C PRO A 67 -6.47 -7.24 14.16
N PRO A 68 -5.32 -7.58 13.52
CA PRO A 68 -4.10 -7.91 14.24
C PRO A 68 -3.67 -6.80 15.22
N GLN A 69 -3.41 -7.17 16.46
CA GLN A 69 -2.93 -6.27 17.50
C GLN A 69 -1.41 -6.15 17.42
N VAL A 70 -0.96 -5.09 16.76
CA VAL A 70 0.46 -4.81 16.49
C VAL A 70 0.98 -3.59 17.23
N ASP A 71 0.08 -2.78 17.81
CA ASP A 71 0.40 -1.68 18.69
C ASP A 71 -0.78 -1.33 19.63
N ALA A 72 -0.70 -0.14 20.24
CA ALA A 72 -1.72 0.53 21.03
C ALA A 72 -3.12 0.57 20.43
N TYR A 73 -3.22 0.57 19.09
CA TYR A 73 -4.44 0.67 18.29
C TYR A 73 -4.69 -0.62 17.50
N GLY A 74 -3.62 -1.36 17.20
CA GLY A 74 -3.67 -2.48 16.26
C GLY A 74 -3.76 -2.00 14.82
N MET A 75 -3.92 -2.95 13.90
CA MET A 75 -4.33 -2.63 12.53
C MET A 75 -5.80 -2.24 12.48
N GLY A 76 -6.22 -1.62 11.37
CA GLY A 76 -7.63 -1.40 11.07
C GLY A 76 -8.33 -2.67 10.53
N MET A 77 -9.61 -2.53 10.19
CA MET A 77 -10.34 -3.57 9.47
C MET A 77 -9.66 -3.90 8.14
N ARG A 78 -9.85 -5.14 7.66
CA ARG A 78 -9.26 -5.54 6.37
C ARG A 78 -9.91 -4.75 5.25
N VAL A 79 -9.10 -4.37 4.28
CA VAL A 79 -9.57 -3.85 2.99
C VAL A 79 -9.11 -4.76 1.85
N PRO A 80 -9.84 -4.79 0.72
CA PRO A 80 -9.37 -5.45 -0.49
C PRO A 80 -8.07 -4.82 -1.02
N MET A 81 -7.17 -5.66 -1.55
CA MET A 81 -5.99 -5.25 -2.30
C MET A 81 -5.90 -6.09 -3.57
N LEU A 82 -5.90 -5.44 -4.73
CA LEU A 82 -5.67 -6.06 -6.02
C LEU A 82 -4.35 -5.57 -6.61
N VAL A 83 -3.53 -6.51 -7.11
CA VAL A 83 -2.30 -6.19 -7.83
C VAL A 83 -2.45 -6.64 -9.27
N VAL A 84 -2.42 -5.69 -10.20
CA VAL A 84 -2.60 -5.93 -11.64
C VAL A 84 -1.32 -5.60 -12.39
N SER A 85 -0.75 -6.60 -13.07
CA SER A 85 0.53 -6.46 -13.78
C SER A 85 0.81 -7.66 -14.69
N PRO A 86 1.62 -7.51 -15.77
CA PRO A 86 2.12 -8.66 -16.53
C PRO A 86 3.08 -9.57 -15.76
N TRP A 87 3.65 -9.10 -14.63
CA TRP A 87 4.65 -9.86 -13.86
C TRP A 87 4.09 -10.62 -12.64
N VAL A 88 2.82 -10.41 -12.29
CA VAL A 88 2.22 -11.11 -11.14
C VAL A 88 1.67 -12.47 -11.54
N LYS A 89 1.54 -13.37 -10.57
CA LYS A 89 0.84 -14.66 -10.76
C LYS A 89 -0.64 -14.40 -11.05
N ARG A 90 -1.15 -15.00 -12.12
CA ARG A 90 -2.59 -14.97 -12.46
C ARG A 90 -3.40 -15.83 -11.50
N GLY A 91 -4.57 -15.36 -11.09
CA GLY A 91 -5.50 -16.11 -10.23
C GLY A 91 -4.93 -16.48 -8.85
N TYR A 92 -3.98 -15.70 -8.33
CA TYR A 92 -3.30 -15.99 -7.08
C TYR A 92 -3.83 -15.11 -5.94
N VAL A 93 -4.19 -15.75 -4.83
CA VAL A 93 -4.55 -15.08 -3.57
C VAL A 93 -3.40 -15.27 -2.58
N SER A 94 -2.84 -14.17 -2.08
CA SER A 94 -1.79 -14.22 -1.05
C SER A 94 -2.41 -14.33 0.34
N GLY A 95 -1.92 -15.26 1.16
CA GLY A 95 -2.27 -15.37 2.58
C GLY A 95 -1.32 -14.62 3.53
N GLN A 96 -0.41 -13.80 2.99
CA GLN A 96 0.50 -12.99 3.79
C GLN A 96 -0.22 -11.76 4.35
N LEU A 97 0.22 -11.30 5.52
CA LEU A 97 -0.25 -10.05 6.12
C LEU A 97 0.41 -8.86 5.42
N TYR A 98 -0.42 -7.94 4.93
CA TYR A 98 -0.04 -6.64 4.40
C TYR A 98 -0.88 -5.54 5.07
N GLU A 99 -0.35 -4.33 5.07
CA GLU A 99 -1.05 -3.11 5.47
C GLU A 99 -0.68 -1.96 4.51
N HIS A 100 -1.30 -0.78 4.62
CA HIS A 100 -1.14 0.32 3.66
C HIS A 100 0.32 0.72 3.40
N ALA A 101 1.16 0.76 4.42
CA ALA A 101 2.58 1.09 4.27
C ALA A 101 3.39 -0.03 3.60
N SER A 102 2.80 -1.21 3.33
CA SER A 102 3.41 -2.23 2.47
C SER A 102 3.59 -1.76 1.02
N ILE A 103 2.74 -0.84 0.53
CA ILE A 103 2.93 -0.19 -0.78
C ILE A 103 4.17 0.71 -0.73
N LEU A 104 4.32 1.51 0.32
CA LEU A 104 5.51 2.34 0.52
C LEU A 104 6.76 1.47 0.62
N LYS A 105 6.68 0.33 1.31
CA LYS A 105 7.79 -0.61 1.40
C LYS A 105 8.17 -1.20 0.04
N PHE A 106 7.18 -1.47 -0.81
CA PHE A 106 7.42 -1.90 -2.19
C PHE A 106 8.15 -0.82 -2.98
N ILE A 107 7.72 0.44 -2.90
CA ILE A 107 8.35 1.58 -3.56
C ILE A 107 9.81 1.75 -3.08
N GLU A 108 10.03 1.75 -1.76
CA GLU A 108 11.38 1.82 -1.18
C GLU A 108 12.31 0.77 -1.77
N ARG A 109 11.85 -0.49 -1.80
CA ARG A 109 12.62 -1.60 -2.33
C ARG A 109 12.86 -1.49 -3.83
N ARG A 110 11.84 -1.04 -4.60
CA ARG A 110 11.93 -0.91 -6.06
C ARG A 110 12.93 0.15 -6.50
N PHE A 111 13.04 1.25 -5.74
CA PHE A 111 13.89 2.40 -6.08
C PHE A 111 15.14 2.51 -5.21
N GLY A 112 15.39 1.54 -4.32
CA GLY A 112 16.56 1.56 -3.43
C GLY A 112 16.54 2.72 -2.42
N LEU A 113 15.35 3.18 -2.02
CA LEU A 113 15.21 4.30 -1.09
C LEU A 113 15.45 3.84 0.35
N ARG A 114 15.93 4.78 1.17
CA ARG A 114 15.95 4.61 2.62
C ARG A 114 14.52 4.56 3.14
N SER A 115 14.34 3.90 4.29
CA SER A 115 13.01 3.83 4.88
C SER A 115 12.55 5.21 5.33
N LEU A 116 11.36 5.63 4.89
CA LEU A 116 10.83 6.98 5.17
C LEU A 116 10.36 7.13 6.61
N ALA A 117 10.00 6.01 7.24
CA ALA A 117 9.88 5.89 8.68
C ALA A 117 10.38 4.49 9.06
N SER A 118 11.38 4.39 9.94
CA SER A 118 11.38 3.23 10.83
C SER A 118 10.05 3.32 11.57
N MET A 119 9.30 2.23 11.71
CA MET A 119 8.13 2.17 12.60
C MET A 119 8.53 2.34 14.09
N ASN A 120 9.36 3.33 14.38
CA ASN A 120 9.69 3.84 15.70
C ASN A 120 8.67 4.92 15.95
N HIS A 121 7.50 4.45 16.39
CA HIS A 121 6.49 5.28 17.00
C HIS A 121 7.10 5.88 18.28
N GLN A 122 7.77 7.04 18.20
CA GLN A 122 7.49 8.01 19.24
C GLN A 122 6.08 8.49 18.94
N PHE A 123 5.14 7.84 19.61
CA PHE A 123 3.72 8.08 19.48
C PHE A 123 3.47 9.59 19.60
N ASP A 124 2.96 10.21 18.53
CA ASP A 124 2.52 11.58 18.59
C ASP A 124 1.22 11.63 19.40
N THR A 125 1.34 12.04 20.66
CA THR A 125 0.22 12.25 21.58
C THR A 125 -0.75 13.34 21.12
N SER A 126 -0.45 14.04 20.02
CA SER A 126 -1.33 15.06 19.43
C SER A 126 -2.42 14.51 18.50
N THR A 127 -2.35 13.22 18.12
CA THR A 127 -3.39 12.61 17.27
C THR A 127 -4.69 12.45 18.07
N PRO A 128 -5.82 13.09 17.67
CA PRO A 128 -7.04 13.08 18.46
C PRO A 128 -7.56 11.66 18.76
N THR A 129 -7.64 11.32 20.04
CA THR A 129 -7.89 9.97 20.57
C THR A 129 -9.38 9.62 20.76
N ARG A 130 -10.31 10.38 20.17
CA ARG A 130 -11.74 10.28 20.50
C ARG A 130 -12.39 8.93 20.15
N TYR A 131 -11.75 8.07 19.35
CA TYR A 131 -12.29 6.78 18.91
C TYR A 131 -11.22 5.67 18.93
N ASN A 132 -10.58 5.47 20.08
CA ASN A 132 -9.68 4.33 20.27
C ASN A 132 -10.34 3.26 21.14
N ASP A 133 -10.82 2.18 20.53
CA ASP A 133 -11.40 1.04 21.25
C ASP A 133 -10.37 0.37 22.19
N ALA A 134 -9.09 0.36 21.80
CA ALA A 134 -8.00 -0.14 22.65
C ALA A 134 -7.67 0.78 23.84
N ALA A 135 -8.22 2.00 23.88
CA ALA A 135 -8.16 2.84 25.07
C ALA A 135 -9.11 2.39 26.18
N ALA A 136 -10.09 1.52 25.88
CA ALA A 136 -11.05 0.99 26.87
C ALA A 136 -11.66 2.10 27.78
N GLY A 137 -12.05 3.22 27.16
CA GLY A 137 -12.63 4.38 27.86
C GLY A 137 -11.63 5.38 28.45
N LYS A 138 -10.32 5.21 28.21
CA LYS A 138 -9.26 6.16 28.60
C LYS A 138 -9.01 7.21 27.52
N THR A 139 -8.29 8.27 27.88
CA THR A 139 -7.89 9.33 26.94
C THR A 139 -6.86 8.89 25.91
N ALA A 140 -6.18 7.75 26.10
CA ALA A 140 -5.25 7.14 25.16
C ALA A 140 -5.19 5.62 25.35
N GLY A 141 -4.83 4.91 24.27
CA GLY A 141 -4.53 3.48 24.29
C GLY A 141 -3.25 3.17 25.08
N PRO A 142 -3.01 1.90 25.45
CA PRO A 142 -1.71 1.48 25.99
C PRO A 142 -0.61 1.84 24.98
N PRO A 143 0.62 2.22 25.36
CA PRO A 143 1.67 2.56 24.40
C PRO A 143 1.95 1.40 23.43
N ALA A 144 2.29 1.76 22.19
CA ALA A 144 2.72 0.79 21.18
C ALA A 144 3.91 -0.03 21.70
N PRO A 145 3.92 -1.37 21.60
CA PRO A 145 5.12 -2.15 21.84
C PRO A 145 6.23 -1.67 20.89
N PRO A 146 7.50 -1.66 21.31
CA PRO A 146 8.62 -1.45 20.40
C PRO A 146 8.53 -2.47 19.25
N ARG A 147 8.42 -1.98 18.01
CA ARG A 147 8.43 -2.83 16.81
C ARG A 147 9.84 -3.17 16.33
N ASP A 148 10.84 -2.61 16.99
CA ASP A 148 12.25 -2.94 16.82
C ASP A 148 12.48 -4.43 17.11
N GLY A 149 12.93 -5.18 16.11
CA GLY A 149 13.23 -6.61 16.25
C GLY A 149 12.11 -7.56 15.82
N LEU A 150 10.95 -7.06 15.37
CA LEU A 150 10.02 -7.90 14.62
C LEU A 150 10.72 -8.37 13.33
N ARG A 151 10.99 -9.68 13.26
CA ARG A 151 11.52 -10.29 12.04
C ARG A 151 10.42 -10.25 10.98
N PHE A 152 10.39 -9.19 10.18
CA PHE A 152 9.77 -9.29 8.87
C PHE A 152 10.45 -10.46 8.17
N PRO A 153 9.69 -11.43 7.63
CA PRO A 153 10.30 -12.51 6.87
C PRO A 153 11.20 -11.85 5.82
N ARG A 154 12.49 -12.20 5.82
CA ARG A 154 13.50 -11.65 4.87
C ARG A 154 13.10 -11.82 3.40
N SER A 155 12.02 -12.58 3.17
CA SER A 155 11.38 -12.83 1.91
C SER A 155 9.91 -12.38 1.94
N ILE A 156 9.65 -11.09 1.79
CA ILE A 156 8.56 -10.73 0.87
C ILE A 156 9.11 -11.06 -0.52
N ARG A 157 8.95 -12.32 -0.96
CA ARG A 157 9.15 -12.69 -2.36
C ARG A 157 7.94 -12.17 -3.12
N PHE A 158 7.99 -10.90 -3.56
CA PHE A 158 7.27 -10.56 -4.77
C PHE A 158 7.85 -11.42 -5.88
N LEU A 159 7.02 -12.27 -6.47
CA LEU A 159 7.41 -13.22 -7.52
C LEU A 159 7.59 -12.48 -8.85
N ALA A 160 8.48 -11.49 -8.87
CA ALA A 160 9.06 -10.88 -10.06
C ALA A 160 10.48 -11.44 -10.31
N GLU A 161 10.75 -12.70 -9.93
CA GLU A 161 12.03 -13.40 -10.19
C GLU A 161 12.20 -13.83 -11.67
N ARG A 162 11.53 -13.17 -12.61
CA ARG A 162 11.97 -13.13 -14.01
C ARG A 162 12.60 -11.77 -14.24
N GLY A 163 13.93 -11.78 -14.39
CA GLY A 163 14.81 -10.62 -14.37
C GLY A 163 14.23 -9.36 -15.01
N LEU A 164 14.15 -8.30 -14.21
CA LEU A 164 13.99 -6.94 -14.70
C LEU A 164 15.25 -6.58 -15.51
N PRO A 165 15.11 -5.99 -16.72
CA PRO A 165 16.26 -5.64 -17.55
C PRO A 165 17.18 -4.61 -16.85
N PRO A 166 18.51 -4.69 -17.07
CA PRO A 166 19.51 -3.93 -16.30
C PRO A 166 19.56 -2.41 -16.57
N GLN A 167 18.65 -1.83 -17.35
CA GLN A 167 18.71 -0.41 -17.74
C GLN A 167 18.28 0.63 -16.69
N PHE A 168 18.01 0.23 -15.44
CA PHE A 168 17.64 1.17 -14.36
C PHE A 168 18.52 1.09 -13.11
N ALA A 169 19.79 0.71 -13.28
CA ALA A 169 20.81 0.99 -12.28
C ALA A 169 21.12 2.50 -12.30
N VAL A 170 20.52 3.27 -11.40
CA VAL A 170 20.97 4.63 -11.13
C VAL A 170 22.38 4.52 -10.56
N ARG A 171 23.37 5.00 -11.32
CA ARG A 171 24.75 5.18 -10.86
C ARG A 171 24.70 6.10 -9.65
N ALA A 172 25.02 5.58 -8.47
CA ALA A 172 25.40 6.41 -7.34
C ALA A 172 26.72 7.09 -7.71
N GLY A 173 26.63 8.33 -8.21
CA GLY A 173 27.79 9.19 -8.40
C GLY A 173 28.26 9.66 -7.02
N GLY A 174 29.37 9.09 -6.56
CA GLY A 174 30.07 9.52 -5.35
C GLY A 174 31.37 10.26 -5.71
N LEU A 175 31.50 11.43 -5.08
CA LEU A 175 32.70 12.21 -4.72
C LEU A 175 33.62 12.70 -5.88
N GLU A 176 34.22 13.90 -5.86
CA GLU A 176 35.07 14.47 -4.80
C GLU A 176 35.05 16.00 -4.73
N THR A 177 35.51 16.48 -3.58
CA THR A 177 35.89 17.84 -3.21
C THR A 177 37.12 18.37 -3.96
N SER A 178 37.22 19.72 -3.96
CA SER A 178 38.32 20.61 -4.39
C SER A 178 38.19 21.18 -5.81
#